data_AF-F9Y7K7-F1
#
_entry.id   AF-F9Y7K7-F1
#
_cell.length_a   1.000
_cell.length_b   1.000
_cell.length_c   1.000
_cell.angle_alpha   90.00
_cell.angle_beta   90.00
_cell.angle_gamma   90.00
#
_symmetry.space_group_name_H-M   'P 1'
#
loop_
_entity.id
_entity.type
_entity.pdbx_description
1 polymer ?
#
loop_
_entity_poly.entity_id
_entity_poly.type
_entity_poly.pdbx_seq_one_letter_code
_entity_poly.pdbx_strand_id
1 'polypeptide(L)'
;MRAPALALLGFVTLTACGAAPSGNVDIVAATAYCEQRARAAMGPTGGVTVGFNNRSGPSAEVELGVNTDFLRGRDPMQVYDECVRRRTGFAPYRPPAL
;
A
#
# COMPACT_ATOMS: atom_id res chain seq x y z
N MET A 1 46.79 -15.11 31.18
CA MET A 1 46.95 -14.11 30.10
C MET A 1 46.13 -14.56 28.90
N ARG A 2 45.32 -13.63 28.35
CA ARG A 2 44.77 -13.58 26.98
C ARG A 2 43.51 -14.38 26.61
N ALA A 3 42.42 -13.60 26.53
CA ALA A 3 41.32 -13.58 25.55
C ALA A 3 40.49 -14.85 25.34
N PRO A 4 39.16 -14.72 25.46
CA PRO A 4 38.42 -14.40 24.24
C PRO A 4 37.41 -13.27 24.45
N ALA A 5 37.85 -12.05 24.14
CA ALA A 5 36.98 -10.89 23.94
C ALA A 5 36.15 -10.97 22.64
N LEU A 6 36.07 -12.13 21.99
CA LEU A 6 35.45 -12.29 20.67
C LEU A 6 33.98 -12.73 20.68
N ALA A 7 33.42 -13.09 21.84
CA ALA A 7 32.05 -13.61 21.90
C ALA A 7 30.96 -12.51 21.94
N LEU A 8 31.32 -11.24 22.18
CA LEU A 8 30.37 -10.13 22.28
C LEU A 8 30.18 -9.30 21.00
N LEU A 9 30.91 -9.61 19.92
CA LEU A 9 30.91 -8.76 18.71
C LEU A 9 29.84 -9.12 17.66
N GLY A 10 29.00 -10.12 17.91
CA GLY A 10 28.09 -10.69 16.90
C GLY A 10 26.65 -10.16 16.88
N PHE A 11 26.25 -9.28 17.81
CA PHE A 11 24.83 -8.99 18.06
C PHE A 11 24.38 -7.56 17.70
N VAL A 12 25.01 -6.91 16.71
CA VAL A 12 24.64 -5.53 16.31
C VAL A 12 24.62 -5.36 14.78
N THR A 13 23.74 -6.07 14.07
CA THR A 13 23.48 -5.81 12.65
C THR A 13 21.99 -5.93 12.25
N LEU A 14 21.05 -5.67 13.15
CA LEU A 14 19.65 -5.43 12.80
C LEU A 14 19.27 -3.96 13.02
N THR A 15 19.97 -3.03 12.35
CA THR A 15 19.50 -1.65 12.26
C THR A 15 18.98 -1.37 10.85
N ALA A 16 17.66 -1.17 10.79
CA ALA A 16 16.95 -0.34 9.84
C ALA A 16 16.69 -0.89 8.42
N CYS A 17 15.79 -1.87 8.34
CA CYS A 17 14.80 -1.87 7.26
C CYS A 17 13.44 -1.54 7.90
N GLY A 18 13.12 -0.26 8.07
CA GLY A 18 11.86 0.11 8.72
C GLY A 18 11.83 1.47 9.40
N ALA A 19 12.28 2.54 8.74
CA ALA A 19 11.78 3.86 9.04
C ALA A 19 11.18 4.39 7.74
N ALA A 20 9.87 4.21 7.57
CA ALA A 20 9.13 5.02 6.62
C ALA A 20 9.41 6.49 6.94
N PRO A 21 9.72 7.35 5.96
CA PRO A 21 10.09 8.72 6.22
C PRO A 21 8.95 9.39 7.00
N SER A 22 9.24 9.78 8.24
CA SER A 22 8.46 10.72 9.03
C SER A 22 8.61 12.13 8.44
N GLY A 23 8.34 12.26 7.14
CA GLY A 23 8.03 13.55 6.55
C GLY A 23 6.60 13.91 6.95
N ASN A 24 6.33 15.20 7.07
CA ASN A 24 4.96 15.70 7.22
C ASN A 24 4.08 15.02 6.18
N VAL A 25 3.16 14.17 6.64
CA VAL A 25 2.25 13.47 5.74
C VAL A 25 1.34 14.53 5.15
N ASP A 26 1.54 14.85 3.87
CA ASP A 26 0.65 15.72 3.14
C ASP A 26 -0.76 15.10 3.16
N ILE A 27 -1.69 15.80 3.82
CA ILE A 27 -3.07 15.34 3.97
C ILE A 27 -3.73 15.16 2.61
N VAL A 28 -3.39 15.99 1.61
CA VAL A 28 -3.95 15.91 0.26
C VAL A 28 -3.52 14.61 -0.41
N ALA A 29 -2.21 14.33 -0.44
CA ALA A 29 -1.67 13.07 -0.94
C ALA A 29 -2.23 11.85 -0.19
N ALA A 30 -2.39 11.93 1.14
CA ALA A 30 -2.96 10.86 1.94
C ALA A 30 -4.43 10.59 1.58
N THR A 31 -5.26 11.62 1.46
CA THR A 31 -6.66 11.47 1.05
C THR A 31 -6.80 10.89 -0.36
N ALA A 32 -6.01 11.34 -1.33
CA ALA A 32 -6.05 10.80 -2.69
C ALA A 32 -5.70 9.30 -2.75
N TYR A 33 -4.70 8.88 -1.96
CA TYR A 33 -4.37 7.47 -1.83
C TYR A 33 -5.49 6.66 -1.15
N CYS A 34 -6.04 7.18 -0.05
CA CYS A 34 -7.09 6.49 0.70
C CYS A 34 -8.39 6.39 -0.09
N GLU A 35 -8.68 7.36 -0.97
CA GLU A 35 -9.78 7.30 -1.95
C GLU A 35 -9.63 6.11 -2.91
N GLN A 36 -8.44 5.89 -3.46
CA GLN A 36 -8.18 4.74 -4.34
C GLN A 36 -8.39 3.42 -3.58
N ARG A 37 -7.95 3.34 -2.32
CA ARG A 37 -8.17 2.16 -1.47
C ARG A 37 -9.66 1.93 -1.22
N ALA A 38 -10.41 2.98 -0.92
CA ALA A 38 -11.85 2.90 -0.70
C ALA A 38 -12.59 2.46 -1.98
N ARG A 39 -12.19 2.97 -3.14
CA ARG A 39 -12.73 2.50 -4.44
C ARG A 39 -12.47 1.02 -4.67
N ALA A 40 -11.27 0.54 -4.35
CA ALA A 40 -10.94 -0.88 -4.43
C ALA A 40 -11.65 -1.76 -3.38
N ALA A 41 -12.30 -1.18 -2.36
CA ALA A 41 -13.14 -1.91 -1.43
C ALA A 41 -14.57 -2.11 -1.95
N MET A 42 -15.01 -1.33 -2.94
CA MET A 42 -16.35 -1.46 -3.54
C MET A 42 -16.50 -2.68 -4.45
N GLY A 43 -15.40 -3.18 -5.01
CA GLY A 43 -15.42 -4.27 -5.97
C GLY A 43 -14.02 -4.72 -6.39
N PRO A 44 -13.92 -5.86 -7.10
CA PRO A 44 -12.68 -6.26 -7.75
C PRO A 44 -12.32 -5.25 -8.84
N THR A 45 -11.03 -4.94 -8.94
CA THR A 45 -10.49 -4.12 -10.02
C THR A 45 -10.07 -5.03 -11.17
N GLY A 46 -10.20 -4.57 -12.40
CA GLY A 46 -9.80 -5.34 -13.58
C GLY A 46 -9.12 -4.49 -14.63
N GLY A 47 -8.23 -5.11 -15.39
CA GLY A 47 -7.57 -4.54 -16.56
C GLY A 47 -7.54 -5.56 -17.68
N VAL A 48 -7.67 -5.10 -18.92
CA VAL A 48 -7.40 -5.92 -20.10
C VAL A 48 -6.40 -5.18 -20.95
N THR A 49 -5.28 -5.83 -21.22
CA THR A 49 -4.21 -5.30 -22.06
C THR A 49 -4.16 -6.12 -23.34
N VAL A 50 -4.21 -5.46 -24.49
CA VAL A 50 -4.09 -6.10 -25.81
C VAL A 50 -2.84 -5.58 -26.48
N GLY A 51 -1.98 -6.49 -26.93
CA GLY A 51 -0.70 -6.19 -27.56
C GLY A 51 -0.57 -6.82 -28.94
N PHE A 52 0.35 -6.29 -29.72
CA PHE A 52 0.78 -6.89 -30.99
C PHE A 52 2.30 -6.80 -31.08
N ASN A 53 2.92 -7.91 -31.45
CA ASN A 53 4.38 -8.00 -31.57
C ASN A 53 4.76 -8.68 -32.90
N ASN A 54 5.74 -8.13 -33.61
CA ASN A 54 6.15 -8.64 -34.92
C ASN A 54 6.79 -10.04 -34.89
N ARG A 55 7.22 -10.53 -33.72
CA ARG A 55 7.84 -11.84 -33.53
C ARG A 55 6.89 -12.87 -32.93
N SER A 56 5.95 -12.43 -32.07
CA SER A 56 5.05 -13.32 -31.31
C SER A 56 3.57 -13.19 -31.69
N GLY A 57 3.19 -12.21 -32.52
CA GLY A 57 1.83 -11.99 -32.96
C GLY A 57 0.96 -11.22 -31.96
N PRO A 58 -0.38 -11.35 -32.03
CA PRO A 58 -1.30 -10.75 -31.06
C PRO A 58 -1.16 -11.36 -29.66
N SER A 59 -1.30 -10.54 -28.62
CA SER A 59 -1.36 -10.96 -27.23
C SER A 59 -2.54 -10.29 -26.50
N ALA A 60 -3.08 -10.98 -25.51
CA ALA A 60 -4.08 -10.44 -24.59
C ALA A 60 -3.75 -10.87 -23.17
N GLU A 61 -3.83 -9.93 -22.24
CA GLU A 61 -3.58 -10.13 -20.82
C GLU A 61 -4.77 -9.59 -20.02
N VAL A 62 -5.18 -10.33 -18.99
CA VAL A 62 -6.28 -9.97 -18.10
C VAL A 62 -5.75 -9.92 -16.68
N GLU A 63 -5.92 -8.78 -16.04
CA GLU A 63 -5.52 -8.55 -14.66
C GLU A 63 -6.78 -8.44 -13.80
N LEU A 64 -6.79 -9.17 -12.69
CA LEU A 64 -7.85 -9.14 -11.69
C LEU A 64 -7.24 -8.84 -10.33
N GLY A 65 -7.56 -7.66 -9.79
CA GLY A 65 -7.17 -7.23 -8.47
C GLY A 65 -8.31 -7.44 -7.48
N VAL A 66 -8.03 -8.15 -6.39
CA VAL A 66 -9.00 -8.36 -5.30
C VAL A 66 -8.44 -7.76 -4.03
N ASN A 67 -9.19 -6.87 -3.39
CA ASN A 67 -8.80 -6.27 -2.13
C ASN A 67 -9.37 -7.06 -0.95
N THR A 68 -8.59 -7.22 0.10
CA THR A 68 -9.04 -7.82 1.37
C THR A 68 -10.18 -7.06 2.04
N ASP A 69 -10.28 -5.74 1.84
CA ASP A 69 -11.41 -4.94 2.36
C ASP A 69 -12.72 -5.32 1.62
N PHE A 70 -12.64 -5.55 0.30
CA PHE A 70 -13.76 -6.04 -0.50
C PHE A 70 -14.18 -7.45 -0.09
N LEU A 71 -13.21 -8.37 0.08
CA LEU A 71 -13.49 -9.74 0.52
C LEU A 71 -14.15 -9.81 1.89
N ARG A 72 -13.85 -8.85 2.77
CA ARG A 72 -14.45 -8.74 4.10
C ARG A 72 -15.75 -7.94 4.10
N GLY A 73 -16.22 -7.46 2.95
CA GLY A 73 -17.43 -6.63 2.84
C GLY A 73 -17.35 -5.35 3.66
N ARG A 74 -16.17 -4.75 3.79
CA ARG A 74 -16.00 -3.53 4.57
C ARG A 74 -16.67 -2.36 3.86
N ASP A 75 -17.31 -1.49 4.64
CA ASP A 75 -17.85 -0.24 4.14
C ASP A 75 -16.70 0.67 3.60
N PRO A 76 -16.76 1.10 2.32
CA PRO A 76 -15.75 1.97 1.71
C PRO A 76 -15.55 3.29 2.47
N MET A 77 -16.61 3.85 3.06
CA MET A 77 -16.53 5.10 3.80
C MET A 77 -15.71 4.94 5.09
N GLN A 78 -15.93 3.85 5.82
CA GLN A 78 -15.08 3.48 6.97
C GLN A 78 -13.62 3.21 6.56
N VAL A 79 -13.39 2.49 5.46
CA VAL A 79 -12.03 2.20 4.96
C VAL A 79 -11.27 3.50 4.65
N TYR A 80 -11.95 4.48 4.05
CA TYR A 80 -11.38 5.80 3.79
C TYR A 80 -11.00 6.53 5.08
N ASP A 81 -11.93 6.69 6.01
CA ASP A 81 -11.71 7.43 7.25
C ASP A 81 -10.59 6.82 8.10
N GLU A 82 -10.60 5.50 8.28
CA GLU A 82 -9.54 4.79 9.00
C GLU A 82 -8.17 4.94 8.32
N CYS A 83 -8.13 4.87 6.99
CA CYS A 83 -6.90 5.02 6.22
C CYS A 83 -6.30 6.42 6.42
N VAL A 84 -7.12 7.47 6.33
CA VAL A 84 -6.65 8.86 6.49
C VAL A 84 -6.18 9.08 7.91
N ARG A 85 -7.00 8.76 8.92
CA ARG A 85 -6.62 8.92 10.34
C ARG A 85 -5.35 8.16 10.69
N ARG A 86 -5.16 6.94 10.18
CA ARG A 86 -3.95 6.16 10.43
C ARG A 86 -2.69 6.77 9.80
N ARG A 87 -2.83 7.43 8.65
CA ARG A 87 -1.69 8.05 7.94
C ARG A 87 -1.35 9.44 8.47
N THR A 88 -2.36 10.26 8.73
CA THR A 88 -2.19 11.68 9.02
C THR A 88 -2.38 12.01 10.50
N GLY A 89 -3.09 11.17 11.26
CA GLY A 89 -3.55 11.47 12.63
C GLY A 89 -4.78 12.38 12.68
N PHE A 90 -5.26 12.86 11.52
CA PHE A 90 -6.39 13.80 11.42
C PHE A 90 -7.56 13.17 10.68
N ALA A 91 -8.76 13.74 10.88
CA ALA A 91 -9.93 13.39 10.08
C ALA A 91 -9.74 13.84 8.61
N PRO A 92 -10.39 13.17 7.64
CA PRO A 92 -10.41 13.62 6.26
C PRO A 92 -10.97 15.03 6.13
N TYR A 93 -10.31 15.88 5.35
CA TYR A 93 -10.79 17.24 5.10
C TYR A 93 -11.91 17.31 4.05
N ARG A 94 -12.12 16.23 3.29
CA ARG A 94 -13.16 16.10 2.27
C ARG A 94 -13.71 14.67 2.23
N PRO A 95 -14.96 14.46 1.76
CA PRO A 95 -15.46 13.12 1.47
C PRO A 95 -14.72 12.49 0.27
N PRO A 96 -14.60 11.16 0.22
CA PRO A 96 -14.00 10.47 -0.92
C PRO A 96 -14.90 10.57 -2.15
N ALA A 97 -14.29 10.74 -3.33
CA ALA A 97 -14.99 10.61 -4.60
C ALA A 97 -14.89 9.15 -5.08
N LEU A 98 -15.95 8.36 -4.88
CA LEU A 98 -15.96 6.92 -5.15
C LEU A 98 -16.40 6.60 -6.57
#